data_AF-A0A0F8XZ53-F1
#
_entry.id   AF-A0A0F8XZ53-F1
#
_cell.length_a   1.000
_cell.length_b   1.000
_cell.length_c   1.000
_cell.angle_alpha   90.00
_cell.angle_beta   90.00
_cell.angle_gamma   90.00
#
_symmetry.space_group_name_H-M   'P 1'
#
loop_
_entity.id
_entity.type
_entity.pdbx_description
1 polymer ?
#
loop_
_entity_poly.entity_id
_entity_poly.type
_entity_poly.pdbx_seq_one_letter_code
_entity_poly.pdbx_strand_id
1 'polypeptide(L)'
;MAFPRPGELKHIPFTEDQERGLIDYLDFELQLAEGDRQGLIDRLDEEVRLYEAVPEVKVKMSPWENASNLVVPIIGAMVDTIYPRVYSTVFQVKPTFTLEERLEEWAKHAKDMQELLEIVQDVHLNLPKVAQSWFLEAILHGTSVVKLVWDDVRTGMKKYGN
;
A
#
# COMPACT_ATOMS: atom_id res chain seq x y z
N MET A 1 -25.00 -14.83 -7.89
CA MET A 1 -24.40 -15.60 -6.78
C MET A 1 -23.93 -14.57 -5.77
N ALA A 2 -24.64 -14.39 -4.65
CA ALA A 2 -24.31 -13.35 -3.66
C ALA A 2 -23.24 -13.90 -2.72
N PHE A 3 -22.12 -13.19 -2.55
CA PHE A 3 -21.11 -13.55 -1.57
C PHE A 3 -21.69 -13.37 -0.15
N PRO A 4 -21.47 -14.32 0.77
CA PRO A 4 -21.93 -14.21 2.14
C PRO A 4 -21.30 -12.97 2.78
N ARG A 5 -22.09 -12.22 3.55
CA ARG A 5 -21.58 -11.02 4.23
C ARG A 5 -20.54 -11.44 5.28
N PRO A 6 -19.55 -10.60 5.64
CA PRO A 6 -18.49 -10.95 6.59
C PRO A 6 -18.96 -11.51 7.94
N GLY A 7 -20.18 -11.17 8.39
CA GLY A 7 -20.81 -11.70 9.61
C GLY A 7 -21.70 -12.94 9.43
N GLU A 8 -21.90 -13.44 8.20
CA GLU A 8 -22.68 -14.64 7.87
C GLU A 8 -21.79 -15.87 7.61
N LEU A 9 -20.47 -15.72 7.75
CA LEU A 9 -19.54 -16.84 7.71
C LEU A 9 -19.89 -17.79 8.87
N LYS A 10 -20.39 -18.98 8.54
CA LYS A 10 -20.57 -20.03 9.54
C LYS A 10 -19.22 -20.28 10.20
N HIS A 11 -19.13 -19.98 11.49
CA HIS A 11 -17.99 -20.37 12.30
C HIS A 11 -17.95 -21.90 12.34
N ILE A 12 -17.07 -22.49 11.54
CA ILE A 12 -16.80 -23.92 11.59
C ILE A 12 -15.82 -24.08 12.77
N PRO A 13 -16.24 -24.64 13.91
CA PRO A 13 -15.31 -24.86 15.01
C PRO A 13 -14.26 -25.89 14.56
N PHE A 14 -12.99 -25.52 14.64
CA PHE A 14 -11.89 -26.46 14.45
C PHE A 14 -11.83 -27.42 15.62
N THR A 15 -11.47 -28.68 15.37
CA THR A 15 -10.97 -29.56 16.43
C THR A 15 -9.55 -29.16 16.80
N GLU A 16 -9.10 -29.46 18.03
CA GLU A 16 -7.74 -29.11 18.48
C GLU A 16 -6.65 -29.65 17.53
N ASP A 17 -6.85 -30.85 16.98
CA ASP A 17 -5.94 -31.45 15.99
C ASP A 17 -5.94 -30.71 14.64
N GLN A 18 -7.10 -30.20 14.21
CA GLN A 18 -7.21 -29.41 12.98
C GLN A 18 -6.59 -28.02 13.12
N GLU A 19 -6.75 -27.41 14.30
CA GLU A 19 -6.13 -26.12 14.61
C GLU A 19 -4.61 -26.25 14.65
N ARG A 20 -4.07 -27.27 15.33
CA ARG A 20 -2.64 -27.52 15.35
C ARG A 20 -2.08 -27.81 13.95
N GLY A 21 -2.75 -28.66 13.17
CA GLY A 21 -2.34 -28.95 11.80
C GLY A 21 -2.38 -27.71 10.89
N LEU A 22 -3.34 -26.81 11.09
CA LEU A 22 -3.41 -25.55 10.36
C LEU A 22 -2.27 -24.61 10.73
N ILE A 23 -1.94 -24.50 12.02
CA ILE A 23 -0.81 -23.69 12.50
C ILE A 23 0.49 -24.22 11.91
N ASP A 24 0.74 -25.53 12.01
CA ASP A 24 1.95 -26.15 11.47
C ASP A 24 2.08 -25.92 9.96
N TYR A 25 0.97 -26.01 9.22
CA TYR A 25 0.93 -25.71 7.79
C TYR A 25 1.22 -24.23 7.50
N LEU A 26 0.59 -23.30 8.22
CA LEU A 26 0.80 -21.87 8.03
C LEU A 26 2.24 -21.46 8.36
N ASP A 27 2.81 -22.01 9.43
CA ASP A 27 4.21 -21.76 9.80
C ASP A 27 5.18 -22.28 8.72
N PHE A 28 4.94 -23.47 8.18
CA PHE A 28 5.72 -24.02 7.08
C PHE A 28 5.63 -23.16 5.80
N GLU A 29 4.42 -22.78 5.41
CA GLU A 29 4.19 -21.92 4.24
C GLU A 29 4.82 -20.52 4.43
N LEU A 30 4.76 -19.96 5.64
CA LEU A 30 5.41 -18.69 5.96
C LEU A 30 6.92 -18.79 5.82
N GLN A 31 7.54 -19.84 6.37
CA GLN A 31 8.99 -20.05 6.27
C GLN A 31 9.45 -20.22 4.81
N LEU A 32 8.70 -20.98 4.01
CA LEU A 32 8.98 -21.10 2.57
C LEU A 32 8.85 -19.75 1.86
N ALA A 33 7.77 -19.02 2.11
CA ALA A 33 7.53 -17.72 1.49
C ALA A 33 8.57 -16.68 1.90
N GLU A 34 9.06 -16.70 3.15
CA GLU A 34 10.15 -15.84 3.61
C GLU A 34 11.47 -16.20 2.91
N GLY A 35 11.82 -17.48 2.83
CA GLY A 35 13.02 -17.95 2.14
C GLY A 35 13.04 -17.55 0.65
N ASP A 36 11.91 -17.75 -0.04
CA ASP A 36 11.77 -17.39 -1.46
C ASP A 36 11.85 -15.87 -1.70
N ARG A 37 11.42 -15.07 -0.72
CA ARG A 37 11.41 -13.60 -0.81
C ARG A 37 12.70 -12.95 -0.31
N GLN A 38 13.59 -13.67 0.36
CA GLN A 38 14.77 -13.06 0.97
C GLN A 38 15.61 -12.28 -0.06
N GLY A 39 15.82 -12.84 -1.26
CA GLY A 39 16.57 -12.15 -2.31
C GLY A 39 15.89 -10.87 -2.82
N LEU A 40 14.56 -10.78 -2.75
CA LEU A 40 13.84 -9.54 -3.01
C LEU A 40 14.04 -8.55 -1.86
N ILE A 41 13.91 -8.99 -0.61
CA ILE A 41 14.10 -8.15 0.58
C ILE A 41 15.50 -7.53 0.59
N ASP A 42 16.54 -8.33 0.37
CA ASP A 42 17.93 -7.88 0.32
C ASP A 42 18.14 -6.79 -0.74
N ARG A 43 17.47 -6.94 -1.89
CA ARG A 43 17.50 -5.94 -2.96
C ARG A 43 16.77 -4.65 -2.56
N LEU A 44 15.60 -4.76 -1.93
CA LEU A 44 14.84 -3.58 -1.48
C LEU A 44 15.63 -2.79 -0.43
N ASP A 45 16.26 -3.48 0.53
CA ASP A 45 17.11 -2.86 1.55
C ASP A 45 18.31 -2.14 0.94
N GLU A 46 18.92 -2.72 -0.09
CA GLU A 46 20.00 -2.11 -0.85
C GLU A 46 19.53 -0.84 -1.60
N GLU A 47 18.33 -0.88 -2.20
CA GLU A 47 17.73 0.29 -2.87
C GLU A 47 17.47 1.44 -1.88
N VAL A 48 16.95 1.14 -0.67
CA VAL A 48 16.78 2.13 0.40
C VAL A 48 18.14 2.71 0.82
N ARG A 49 19.14 1.86 1.04
CA ARG A 49 20.50 2.31 1.42
C ARG A 49 21.08 3.29 0.40
N LEU A 50 20.94 2.98 -0.89
CA LEU A 50 21.44 3.83 -1.98
C LEU A 50 20.62 5.12 -2.11
N TYR A 51 19.32 5.08 -1.85
CA TYR A 51 18.46 6.27 -1.80
C TYR A 51 18.92 7.24 -0.69
N GLU A 52 19.20 6.71 0.51
CA GLU A 52 19.67 7.50 1.67
C GLU A 52 21.16 7.87 1.62
N ALA A 53 21.87 7.45 0.57
CA ALA A 53 23.32 7.65 0.40
C ALA A 53 24.16 7.04 1.53
N VAL A 54 23.67 5.96 2.18
CA VAL A 54 24.38 5.33 3.31
C VAL A 54 25.51 4.44 2.79
N PRO A 55 26.77 4.67 3.20
CA PRO A 55 27.89 3.82 2.78
C PRO A 55 27.79 2.40 3.38
N GLU A 56 28.26 1.39 2.64
CA GLU A 56 28.24 -0.03 3.07
C GLU A 56 29.04 -0.27 4.36
N VAL A 57 30.16 0.40 4.46
CA VAL A 57 31.06 0.35 5.62
C VAL A 57 31.10 1.71 6.27
N LYS A 58 31.27 1.83 7.59
CA LYS A 58 31.39 3.15 8.23
C LYS A 58 32.73 3.82 7.92
N VAL A 59 33.80 3.02 7.93
CA VAL A 59 35.17 3.45 7.65
C VAL A 59 35.71 2.59 6.53
N LYS A 60 36.10 3.23 5.43
CA LYS A 60 36.69 2.55 4.28
C LYS A 60 38.20 2.45 4.48
N MET A 61 38.74 1.24 4.46
CA MET A 61 40.17 0.98 4.65
C MET A 61 40.94 0.74 3.34
N SER A 62 40.24 0.77 2.20
CA SER A 62 40.79 0.54 0.87
C SER A 62 40.48 1.73 -0.05
N PRO A 63 41.44 2.21 -0.87
CA PRO A 63 42.76 1.62 -1.10
C PRO A 63 43.83 2.02 -0.05
N TRP A 64 43.53 2.96 0.84
CA TRP A 64 44.35 3.30 2.01
C TRP A 64 43.48 3.43 3.26
N GLU A 65 44.10 3.40 4.45
CA GLU A 65 43.39 3.51 5.72
C GLU A 65 42.62 4.84 5.82
N ASN A 66 41.38 4.78 6.30
CA ASN A 66 40.48 5.94 6.36
C ASN A 66 40.29 6.64 5.00
N ALA A 67 40.24 5.86 3.91
CA ALA A 67 39.89 6.38 2.59
C ALA A 67 38.49 7.03 2.59
N SER A 68 38.30 7.97 1.67
CA SER A 68 37.00 8.64 1.49
C SER A 68 35.91 7.63 1.17
N ASN A 69 34.79 7.76 1.87
CA ASN A 69 33.65 6.86 1.79
C ASN A 69 32.38 7.61 1.42
N LEU A 70 32.51 8.46 0.39
CA LEU A 70 31.41 9.24 -0.15
C LEU A 70 30.57 8.37 -1.09
N VAL A 71 29.26 8.36 -0.83
CA VAL A 71 28.26 7.79 -1.74
C VAL A 71 27.50 8.94 -2.39
N VAL A 72 27.40 8.93 -3.72
CA VAL A 72 26.63 9.95 -4.46
C VAL A 72 25.18 9.46 -4.58
N PRO A 73 24.18 10.20 -4.06
CA PRO A 73 22.77 9.77 -4.07
C PRO A 73 22.12 9.99 -5.44
N ILE A 74 22.57 9.26 -6.47
CA ILE A 74 21.97 9.35 -7.80
C ILE A 74 20.53 8.86 -7.75
N ILE A 75 20.27 7.75 -7.04
CA ILE A 75 18.93 7.18 -6.87
C ILE A 75 18.03 8.17 -6.13
N GLY A 76 18.48 8.68 -4.97
CA GLY A 76 17.75 9.69 -4.22
C GLY A 76 17.36 10.91 -5.06
N ALA A 77 18.34 11.51 -5.76
CA ALA A 77 18.09 12.68 -6.60
C ALA A 77 17.09 12.41 -7.73
N MET A 78 17.14 11.22 -8.36
CA MET A 78 16.19 10.85 -9.41
C MET A 78 14.79 10.61 -8.86
N VAL A 79 14.67 9.86 -7.75
CA VAL A 79 13.39 9.60 -7.08
C VAL A 79 12.75 10.91 -6.64
N ASP A 80 13.49 11.81 -6.01
CA ASP A 80 13.01 13.14 -5.59
C ASP A 80 12.59 14.03 -6.76
N THR A 81 13.11 13.77 -7.96
CA THR A 81 12.70 14.49 -9.18
C THR A 81 11.46 13.88 -9.81
N ILE A 82 11.34 12.56 -9.82
CA ILE A 82 10.26 11.81 -10.48
C ILE A 82 9.01 11.79 -9.61
N TYR A 83 9.15 11.51 -8.32
CA TYR A 83 8.03 11.36 -7.38
C TYR A 83 7.07 12.55 -7.41
N PRO A 84 7.49 13.81 -7.25
CA PRO A 84 6.56 14.93 -7.24
C PRO A 84 5.82 15.09 -8.57
N ARG A 85 6.45 14.76 -9.70
CA ARG A 85 5.83 14.87 -11.04
C ARG A 85 4.74 13.84 -11.23
N VAL A 86 5.04 12.58 -10.90
CA VAL A 86 4.08 11.48 -11.00
C VAL A 86 2.93 11.69 -10.02
N TYR A 87 3.24 11.98 -8.76
CA TYR A 87 2.25 12.25 -7.71
C TYR A 87 1.32 13.41 -8.09
N SER A 88 1.90 14.51 -8.59
CA SER A 88 1.11 15.67 -9.02
C SER A 88 0.20 15.34 -10.20
N THR A 89 0.70 14.58 -11.17
CA THR A 89 -0.09 14.18 -12.34
C THR A 89 -1.32 13.35 -11.95
N VAL A 90 -1.20 12.50 -10.93
CA VAL A 90 -2.29 11.63 -10.48
C VAL A 90 -3.28 12.37 -9.57
N PHE A 91 -2.80 13.15 -8.60
CA PHE A 91 -3.64 13.69 -7.53
C PHE A 91 -3.95 15.19 -7.61
N GLN A 92 -3.26 15.98 -8.45
CA GLN A 92 -3.60 17.41 -8.62
C GLN A 92 -4.70 17.64 -9.66
N VAL A 93 -4.93 16.71 -10.57
CA VAL A 93 -6.03 16.80 -11.53
C VAL A 93 -7.33 16.51 -10.80
N LYS A 94 -8.27 17.46 -10.85
CA LYS A 94 -9.61 17.32 -10.29
C LYS A 94 -10.64 17.27 -11.43
N PRO A 95 -11.67 16.42 -11.34
CA PRO A 95 -12.00 15.52 -10.23
C PRO A 95 -11.08 14.28 -10.18
N THR A 96 -10.88 13.71 -8.99
CA THR A 96 -9.98 12.56 -8.77
C THR A 96 -10.54 11.31 -9.45
N PHE A 97 -11.86 11.19 -9.49
CA PHE A 97 -12.57 10.14 -10.19
C PHE A 97 -13.34 10.74 -11.36
N THR A 98 -13.23 10.12 -12.53
CA THR A 98 -14.09 10.43 -13.68
C THR A 98 -15.04 9.26 -13.88
N LEU A 99 -16.33 9.56 -13.94
CA LEU A 99 -17.37 8.56 -14.18
C LEU A 99 -17.95 8.73 -15.58
N GLU A 100 -18.01 7.61 -16.30
CA GLU A 100 -18.71 7.51 -17.58
C GLU A 100 -19.92 6.59 -17.42
N GLU A 101 -21.07 7.04 -17.90
CA GLU A 101 -22.27 6.23 -17.91
C GLU A 101 -22.16 5.08 -18.93
N ARG A 102 -22.52 3.87 -18.49
CA ARG A 102 -22.66 2.72 -19.40
C ARG A 102 -24.08 2.57 -19.95
N LEU A 103 -25.05 3.21 -19.30
CA LEU A 103 -26.48 3.15 -19.61
C LEU A 103 -27.02 4.59 -19.65
N GLU A 104 -27.75 4.93 -20.70
CA GLU A 104 -28.24 6.29 -20.96
C GLU A 104 -29.16 6.81 -19.85
N GLU A 105 -29.91 5.93 -19.19
CA GLU A 105 -30.79 6.25 -18.06
C GLU A 105 -30.03 6.89 -16.88
N TRP A 106 -28.75 6.54 -16.71
CA TRP A 106 -27.90 7.00 -15.61
C TRP A 106 -27.07 8.23 -15.96
N ALA A 107 -27.11 8.70 -17.21
CA ALA A 107 -26.35 9.88 -17.67
C ALA A 107 -26.62 11.11 -16.78
N LYS A 108 -27.85 11.27 -16.31
CA LYS A 108 -28.25 12.40 -15.45
C LYS A 108 -27.65 12.32 -14.03
N HIS A 109 -27.29 11.14 -13.56
CA HIS A 109 -26.78 10.90 -12.21
C HIS A 109 -25.26 10.74 -12.15
N ALA A 110 -24.60 10.57 -13.29
CA ALA A 110 -23.15 10.39 -13.37
C ALA A 110 -22.39 11.54 -12.69
N LYS A 111 -22.83 12.78 -12.94
CA LYS A 111 -22.24 13.97 -12.32
C LYS A 111 -22.42 14.00 -10.80
N ASP A 112 -23.63 13.75 -10.31
CA ASP A 112 -23.92 13.74 -8.87
C ASP A 112 -23.11 12.65 -8.14
N MET A 113 -22.97 11.48 -8.78
CA MET A 113 -22.16 10.39 -8.24
C MET A 113 -20.67 10.75 -8.21
N GLN A 114 -20.18 11.48 -9.22
CA GLN A 114 -18.80 11.93 -9.26
C GLN A 114 -18.51 12.93 -8.15
N GLU A 115 -19.41 13.89 -7.92
CA GLU A 115 -19.33 14.84 -6.80
C GLU A 115 -19.37 14.11 -5.44
N LEU A 116 -20.23 13.09 -5.31
CA LEU A 116 -20.28 12.26 -4.10
C LEU A 116 -18.95 11.54 -3.86
N LEU A 117 -18.36 10.92 -4.88
CA LEU A 117 -17.08 10.24 -4.77
C LEU A 117 -15.94 11.20 -4.39
N GLU A 118 -15.97 12.41 -4.90
CA GLU A 118 -15.00 13.45 -4.54
C GLU A 118 -15.13 13.83 -3.06
N ILE A 119 -16.36 14.02 -2.55
CA ILE A 119 -16.61 14.27 -1.13
C ILE A 119 -16.12 13.10 -0.27
N VAL A 120 -16.43 11.85 -0.66
CA VAL A 120 -15.96 10.66 0.06
C VAL A 120 -14.43 10.58 0.05
N GLN A 121 -13.80 10.92 -1.06
CA GLN A 121 -12.35 10.96 -1.18
C GLN A 121 -11.73 12.00 -0.24
N ASP A 122 -12.28 13.20 -0.17
CA ASP A 122 -11.73 14.28 0.66
C ASP A 122 -12.00 14.07 2.16
N VAL A 123 -13.16 13.51 2.52
CA VAL A 123 -13.57 13.34 3.93
C VAL A 123 -13.11 12.02 4.53
N HIS A 124 -13.25 10.90 3.82
CA HIS A 124 -13.07 9.57 4.40
C HIS A 124 -11.80 8.87 3.94
N LEU A 125 -11.49 8.90 2.64
CA LEU A 125 -10.34 8.15 2.12
C LEU A 125 -9.02 8.91 2.27
N ASN A 126 -9.06 10.22 2.04
CA ASN A 126 -7.89 11.10 1.97
C ASN A 126 -6.76 10.48 1.13
N LEU A 127 -7.12 9.99 -0.07
CA LEU A 127 -6.22 9.21 -0.93
C LEU A 127 -4.89 9.91 -1.20
N PRO A 128 -4.82 11.22 -1.51
CA PRO A 128 -3.54 11.87 -1.75
C PRO A 128 -2.57 11.70 -0.56
N LYS A 129 -3.07 11.88 0.67
CA LYS A 129 -2.26 11.73 1.88
C LYS A 129 -1.83 10.28 2.13
N VAL A 130 -2.76 9.33 2.00
CA VAL A 130 -2.49 7.90 2.20
C VAL A 130 -1.56 7.36 1.11
N ALA A 131 -1.63 7.94 -0.10
CA ALA A 131 -0.88 7.51 -1.25
C ALA A 131 0.61 7.81 -1.20
N GLN A 132 1.03 8.80 -0.42
CA GLN A 132 2.42 9.28 -0.42
C GLN A 132 3.43 8.16 -0.16
N SER A 133 3.18 7.31 0.84
CA SER A 133 4.12 6.24 1.21
C SER A 133 4.25 5.20 0.11
N TRP A 134 3.13 4.62 -0.33
CA TRP A 134 3.18 3.56 -1.33
C TRP A 134 3.51 4.06 -2.74
N PHE A 135 3.23 5.33 -3.09
CA PHE A 135 3.72 5.91 -4.34
C PHE A 135 5.23 6.10 -4.33
N LEU A 136 5.81 6.52 -3.20
CA LEU A 136 7.25 6.66 -3.07
C LEU A 136 7.93 5.30 -3.21
N GLU A 137 7.43 4.28 -2.48
CA GLU A 137 7.90 2.90 -2.59
C GLU A 137 7.77 2.37 -4.02
N ALA A 138 6.65 2.63 -4.70
CA ALA A 138 6.46 2.20 -6.10
C ALA A 138 7.48 2.83 -7.05
N ILE A 139 7.93 4.05 -6.80
CA ILE A 139 8.93 4.74 -7.63
C ILE A 139 10.35 4.29 -7.29
N LEU A 140 10.63 4.05 -6.00
CA LEU A 140 11.93 3.59 -5.53
C LEU A 140 12.19 2.13 -5.93
N HIS A 141 11.24 1.25 -5.63
CA HIS A 141 11.37 -0.20 -5.75
C HIS A 141 10.76 -0.78 -7.03
N GLY A 142 9.95 0.02 -7.74
CA GLY A 142 9.12 -0.48 -8.85
C GLY A 142 7.90 -1.29 -8.39
N THR A 143 7.70 -1.44 -7.08
CA THR A 143 6.58 -2.18 -6.48
C THR A 143 6.14 -1.54 -5.18
N SER A 144 4.88 -1.73 -4.80
CA SER A 144 4.32 -1.26 -3.53
C SER A 144 3.16 -2.15 -3.12
N VAL A 145 2.90 -2.26 -1.82
CA VAL A 145 1.81 -3.07 -1.28
C VAL A 145 0.80 -2.15 -0.59
N VAL A 146 -0.46 -2.24 -1.02
CA VAL A 146 -1.57 -1.50 -0.40
C VAL A 146 -2.59 -2.49 0.14
N LYS A 147 -2.87 -2.41 1.45
CA LYS A 147 -3.88 -3.23 2.11
C LYS A 147 -5.13 -2.39 2.37
N LEU A 148 -6.22 -2.73 1.70
CA LEU A 148 -7.55 -2.18 2.02
C LEU A 148 -8.20 -3.06 3.10
N VAL A 149 -8.42 -2.49 4.28
CA VAL A 149 -9.11 -3.18 5.37
C VAL A 149 -10.58 -2.78 5.33
N TRP A 150 -11.47 -3.76 5.37
CA TRP A 150 -12.89 -3.50 5.59
C TRP A 150 -13.13 -3.35 7.09
N ASP A 151 -13.30 -2.12 7.56
CA ASP A 151 -13.71 -1.86 8.93
C ASP A 151 -15.25 -1.76 8.96
N ASP A 152 -15.89 -2.77 9.54
CA ASP A 152 -17.34 -2.77 9.74
C ASP A 152 -17.64 -1.93 10.99
N VAL A 153 -17.54 -0.61 10.85
CA VAL A 153 -17.96 0.31 11.90
C VAL A 153 -19.47 0.14 12.03
N ARG A 154 -19.88 -0.70 12.99
CA ARG A 154 -21.25 -0.74 13.49
C ARG A 154 -21.53 0.59 14.15
N THR A 155 -21.90 1.58 13.37
CA THR A 155 -22.48 2.82 13.87
C THR A 155 -23.78 2.41 14.54
N GLY A 156 -23.72 2.15 15.83
CA GLY A 156 -24.90 1.96 16.65
C GLY A 156 -25.70 3.24 16.54
N MET A 157 -26.70 3.25 15.65
CA MET A 157 -27.74 4.27 15.67
C MET A 157 -28.33 4.21 17.07
N LYS A 158 -27.93 5.15 17.93
CA LYS A 158 -28.67 5.47 19.14
C LYS A 158 -30.07 5.82 18.66
N LYS A 159 -31.02 4.91 18.91
CA LYS A 159 -32.44 5.23 18.82
C LYS A 159 -32.67 6.40 19.78
N TYR A 160 -32.74 7.61 19.25
CA TYR A 160 -33.45 8.68 19.92
C TYR A 160 -34.93 8.26 19.89
N GLY A 161 -35.48 8.09 21.09
CA GLY A 161 -36.76 7.43 21.31
C GLY A 161 -37.96 8.20 20.76
N ASN A 162 -39.08 7.47 20.75
CA ASN A 162 -40.39 8.00 21.11
C ASN A 162 -40.89 7.18 22.30
#